data_AF-A0A8S2PX93-F1
#
_entry.id   AF-A0A8S2PX93-F1
#
_cell.length_a   1.000
_cell.length_b   1.000
_cell.length_c   1.000
_cell.angle_alpha   90.00
_cell.angle_beta   90.00
_cell.angle_gamma   90.00
#
_symmetry.space_group_name_H-M   'P 1'
#
loop_
_entity.id
_entity.type
_entity.pdbx_description
1 polymer ?
#
loop_
_entity_poly.entity_id
_entity_poly.type
_entity_poly.pdbx_seq_one_letter_code
_entity_poly.pdbx_strand_id
1 'polypeptide(L)'
;MSSSSENMILSAICTRTILNLFCKILFRFLHFFLNGLILRQIDVNIIGIANVRLQLLYTTILFLSREAFRRTVPKLNDRSSIHHYINLVWLILPVGLFIISLTLPFTLFIQTDGAEKYPFYYYACSFYALAAFIELLSEPFYLLATVTLNYHINIYVEMFASTVGESYSVKDEK
;
A
#
# COMPACT_ATOMS: atom_id res chain seq x y z
N MET A 1 39.33 -4.60 -3.72
CA MET A 1 38.36 -3.53 -3.41
C MET A 1 36.91 -3.87 -3.79
N SER A 2 36.61 -4.83 -4.68
CA SER A 2 35.21 -5.22 -4.98
C SER A 2 34.51 -6.01 -3.86
N SER A 3 35.23 -6.87 -3.14
CA SER A 3 34.65 -7.76 -2.10
C SER A 3 34.09 -7.02 -0.88
N SER A 4 34.64 -5.85 -0.53
CA SER A 4 34.18 -5.07 0.63
C SER A 4 32.86 -4.35 0.34
N SER A 5 32.70 -3.84 -0.88
CA SER A 5 31.46 -3.22 -1.36
C SER A 5 30.32 -4.24 -1.49
N GLU A 6 30.61 -5.45 -1.99
CA GLU A 6 29.64 -6.54 -2.07
C GLU A 6 29.14 -6.95 -0.67
N ASN A 7 30.03 -7.11 0.30
CA ASN A 7 29.66 -7.45 1.69
C ASN A 7 28.80 -6.36 2.35
N MET A 8 29.09 -5.09 2.08
CA MET A 8 28.30 -3.96 2.60
C MET A 8 26.88 -3.95 2.02
N ILE A 9 26.75 -4.13 0.70
CA ILE A 9 25.45 -4.19 0.01
C ILE A 9 24.64 -5.39 0.51
N LEU A 10 25.27 -6.56 0.65
CA LEU A 10 24.62 -7.77 1.16
C LEU A 10 24.11 -7.58 2.59
N SER A 11 24.90 -6.96 3.48
CA SER A 11 24.47 -6.70 4.86
C SER A 11 23.28 -5.72 4.95
N ALA A 12 23.26 -4.70 4.08
CA ALA A 12 22.17 -3.73 4.00
C ALA A 12 20.87 -4.35 3.45
N ILE A 13 20.97 -5.18 2.42
CA ILE A 13 19.82 -5.92 1.86
C ILE A 13 19.28 -6.93 2.89
N CYS A 14 20.18 -7.64 3.58
CA CYS A 14 19.82 -8.63 4.60
C CYS A 14 19.06 -7.98 5.75
N THR A 15 19.58 -6.87 6.29
CA THR A 15 18.93 -6.11 7.38
C THR A 15 17.53 -5.63 6.99
N ARG A 16 17.38 -5.06 5.79
CA ARG A 16 16.07 -4.62 5.26
C ARG A 16 15.09 -5.78 5.10
N THR A 17 15.56 -6.92 4.63
CA THR A 17 14.73 -8.11 4.39
C THR A 17 14.25 -8.70 5.71
N ILE A 18 15.14 -8.79 6.71
CA ILE A 18 14.83 -9.30 8.05
C ILE A 18 13.80 -8.41 8.74
N LEU A 19 13.95 -7.08 8.69
CA LEU A 19 12.99 -6.15 9.32
C LEU A 19 11.60 -6.27 8.69
N ASN A 20 11.53 -6.36 7.35
CA ASN A 20 10.26 -6.55 6.64
C ASN A 20 9.63 -7.91 6.97
N LEU A 21 10.43 -8.97 7.02
CA LEU A 21 9.97 -10.31 7.39
C LEU A 21 9.43 -10.32 8.82
N PHE A 22 10.17 -9.73 9.75
CA PHE A 22 9.78 -9.64 11.16
C PHE A 22 8.45 -8.90 11.33
N CYS A 23 8.30 -7.72 10.71
CA CYS A 23 7.05 -6.98 10.73
C CYS A 23 5.89 -7.81 10.15
N LYS A 24 6.10 -8.47 9.00
CA LYS A 24 5.06 -9.31 8.37
C LYS A 24 4.61 -10.46 9.27
N ILE A 25 5.57 -11.13 9.92
CA ILE A 25 5.29 -12.22 10.85
C ILE A 25 4.52 -11.71 12.07
N LEU A 26 4.96 -10.60 12.66
CA LEU A 26 4.28 -9.98 13.81
C LEU A 26 2.83 -9.62 13.47
N PHE A 27 2.59 -8.97 12.32
CA PHE A 27 1.24 -8.67 11.86
C PHE A 27 0.42 -9.93 11.60
N ARG A 28 1.03 -11.02 11.12
CA ARG A 28 0.33 -12.29 10.92
C ARG A 28 -0.13 -12.90 12.25
N PHE A 29 0.72 -12.86 13.27
CA PHE A 29 0.36 -13.27 14.63
C PHE A 29 -0.75 -12.40 15.22
N LEU A 30 -0.63 -11.08 15.09
CA LEU A 30 -1.62 -10.13 15.58
C LEU A 30 -2.98 -10.33 14.90
N HIS A 31 -2.98 -10.48 13.57
CA HIS A 31 -4.18 -10.78 12.78
C HIS A 31 -4.79 -12.12 13.21
N PHE A 32 -3.98 -13.15 13.43
CA PHE A 32 -4.46 -14.45 13.91
C PHE A 32 -5.09 -14.34 15.29
N PHE A 33 -4.46 -13.62 16.22
CA PHE A 33 -4.96 -13.42 17.57
C PHE A 33 -6.27 -12.64 17.61
N LEU A 34 -6.34 -11.51 16.89
CA LEU A 34 -7.57 -10.73 16.72
C LEU A 34 -8.69 -11.60 16.13
N ASN A 35 -8.38 -12.37 15.08
CA ASN A 35 -9.37 -13.26 14.46
C ASN A 35 -9.84 -14.35 15.44
N GLY A 36 -8.96 -14.87 16.31
CA GLY A 36 -9.33 -15.80 17.37
C GLY A 36 -10.24 -15.20 18.44
N LEU A 37 -10.04 -13.93 18.80
CA LEU A 37 -10.92 -13.21 19.74
C LEU A 37 -12.31 -12.95 19.13
N ILE A 38 -12.36 -12.55 17.86
CA ILE A 38 -13.61 -12.33 17.12
C ILE A 38 -14.45 -13.62 17.08
N LEU A 39 -13.82 -14.76 16.80
CA LEU A 39 -14.49 -16.07 16.76
C LEU A 39 -15.02 -16.53 18.12
N ARG A 40 -14.47 -16.02 19.23
CA ARG A 40 -14.94 -16.35 20.58
C ARG A 40 -16.18 -15.55 20.99
N GLN A 41 -16.40 -14.38 20.41
CA GLN A 41 -17.44 -13.44 20.87
C GLN A 41 -18.68 -13.36 19.97
N ILE A 42 -18.65 -13.92 18.76
CA ILE A 42 -19.74 -13.76 17.77
C ILE A 42 -20.26 -15.14 17.33
N ASP A 43 -21.56 -15.28 17.11
CA ASP A 43 -22.18 -16.50 16.60
C ASP A 43 -21.76 -16.81 15.15
N VAL A 44 -21.30 -18.05 14.92
CA VAL A 44 -20.64 -18.54 13.69
C VAL A 44 -21.46 -18.28 12.41
N ASN A 45 -22.79 -18.29 12.50
CA ASN A 45 -23.69 -18.09 11.36
C ASN A 45 -23.76 -16.63 10.88
N ILE A 46 -23.52 -15.66 11.76
CA ILE A 46 -23.54 -14.22 11.44
C ILE A 46 -22.16 -13.79 10.92
N ILE A 47 -21.09 -14.33 11.52
CA ILE A 47 -19.70 -14.04 11.14
C ILE A 47 -19.46 -14.43 9.68
N GLY A 48 -19.85 -15.64 9.27
CA GLY A 48 -19.44 -16.18 7.97
C GLY A 48 -19.94 -15.34 6.79
N ILE A 49 -21.22 -14.94 6.81
CA ILE A 49 -21.85 -14.23 5.69
C ILE A 49 -21.49 -12.74 5.73
N ALA A 50 -21.48 -12.12 6.91
CA ALA A 50 -21.17 -10.69 7.04
C ALA A 50 -19.67 -10.41 6.87
N ASN A 51 -18.79 -11.18 7.52
CA ASN A 51 -17.35 -10.92 7.51
C ASN A 51 -16.76 -11.12 6.11
N VAL A 52 -17.15 -12.17 5.37
CA VAL A 52 -16.64 -12.37 4.01
C VAL A 52 -17.02 -11.20 3.10
N ARG A 53 -18.27 -10.73 3.16
CA ARG A 53 -18.76 -9.62 2.31
C ARG A 53 -18.17 -8.27 2.70
N LEU A 54 -18.11 -7.97 4.00
CA LEU A 54 -17.53 -6.74 4.51
C LEU A 54 -16.02 -6.69 4.29
N GLN A 55 -15.33 -7.83 4.45
CA GLN A 55 -13.92 -7.96 4.13
C GLN A 55 -13.67 -7.80 2.63
N LEU A 56 -14.51 -8.40 1.77
CA LEU A 56 -14.45 -8.20 0.32
C LEU A 56 -14.64 -6.74 -0.06
N LEU A 57 -15.65 -6.07 0.51
CA LEU A 57 -15.90 -4.63 0.34
C LEU A 57 -14.64 -3.83 0.70
N TYR A 58 -14.10 -4.06 1.90
CA TYR A 58 -12.91 -3.41 2.41
C TYR A 58 -11.70 -3.58 1.48
N THR A 59 -11.37 -4.82 1.14
CA THR A 59 -10.21 -5.11 0.29
C THR A 59 -10.39 -4.57 -1.11
N THR A 60 -11.62 -4.55 -1.64
CA THR A 60 -11.91 -4.04 -2.99
C THR A 60 -11.75 -2.52 -3.06
N ILE A 61 -12.28 -1.80 -2.07
CA ILE A 61 -12.12 -0.33 -1.98
C ILE A 61 -10.63 0.01 -1.95
N LEU A 62 -9.87 -0.62 -1.05
CA LEU A 62 -8.44 -0.35 -0.89
C LEU A 62 -7.64 -0.77 -2.13
N PHE A 63 -7.93 -1.95 -2.70
CA PHE A 63 -7.22 -2.44 -3.89
C PHE A 63 -7.42 -1.51 -5.07
N LEU A 64 -8.67 -1.18 -5.40
CA LEU A 64 -9.01 -0.34 -6.54
C LEU A 64 -8.44 1.07 -6.36
N SER A 65 -8.53 1.61 -5.15
CA SER A 65 -8.03 2.97 -4.86
C SER A 65 -6.51 3.05 -4.77
N ARG A 66 -5.78 2.00 -4.41
CA ARG A 66 -4.32 2.06 -4.17
C ARG A 66 -3.50 1.58 -5.34
N GLU A 67 -3.93 0.49 -5.95
CA GLU A 67 -3.12 -0.20 -6.95
C GLU A 67 -2.93 0.65 -8.22
N ALA A 68 -3.97 1.42 -8.59
CA ALA A 68 -3.88 2.39 -9.68
C ALA A 68 -2.76 3.43 -9.43
N PHE A 69 -2.67 3.96 -8.21
CA PHE A 69 -1.67 4.97 -7.87
C PHE A 69 -0.29 4.35 -7.69
N ARG A 70 -0.16 3.25 -6.94
CA ARG A 70 1.14 2.58 -6.74
C ARG A 70 1.81 2.15 -8.05
N ARG A 71 1.03 1.86 -9.10
CA ARG A 71 1.56 1.52 -10.44
C ARG A 71 1.88 2.73 -11.31
N THR A 72 1.14 3.83 -11.15
CA THR A 72 1.25 5.01 -12.02
C THR A 72 2.28 6.00 -11.48
N VAL A 73 2.29 6.21 -10.16
CA VAL A 73 3.12 7.16 -9.43
C VAL A 73 4.63 6.96 -9.71
N PRO A 74 5.19 5.74 -9.73
CA PRO A 74 6.61 5.54 -10.03
C PRO A 74 6.99 5.72 -11.52
N LYS A 75 6.02 5.69 -12.44
CA LYS A 75 6.25 5.80 -13.89
C LYS A 75 6.36 7.24 -14.38
N LEU A 76 5.99 8.21 -13.55
CA LEU A 76 6.12 9.63 -13.85
C LEU A 76 7.60 10.03 -13.74
N ASN A 77 8.33 9.85 -14.84
CA ASN A 77 9.77 10.14 -14.96
C ASN A 77 10.08 11.65 -15.13
N ASP A 78 9.06 12.51 -15.07
CA ASP A 78 9.21 13.92 -15.34
C ASP A 78 9.72 14.66 -14.09
N ARG A 79 11.06 14.80 -14.02
CA ARG A 79 11.79 15.46 -12.92
C ARG A 79 11.42 16.94 -12.73
N SER A 80 10.65 17.55 -13.63
CA SER A 80 10.50 19.01 -13.71
C SER A 80 9.56 19.64 -12.68
N SER A 81 8.77 18.85 -11.93
CA SER A 81 7.78 19.46 -11.02
C SER A 81 7.25 18.52 -9.93
N ILE A 82 7.97 18.47 -8.81
CA ILE A 82 7.52 17.87 -7.53
C ILE A 82 6.08 18.30 -7.14
N HIS A 83 5.66 19.49 -7.58
CA HIS A 83 4.30 20.00 -7.40
C HIS A 83 3.22 19.14 -8.12
N HIS A 84 3.46 18.67 -9.35
CA HIS A 84 2.52 17.80 -10.05
C HIS A 84 2.43 16.43 -9.38
N TYR A 85 3.55 15.94 -8.85
CA TYR A 85 3.59 14.71 -8.08
C TYR A 85 2.74 14.79 -6.82
N ILE A 86 2.94 15.84 -6.02
CA ILE A 86 2.18 16.07 -4.78
C ILE A 86 0.69 16.14 -5.12
N ASN A 87 0.30 16.93 -6.12
CA ASN A 87 -1.10 17.03 -6.55
C ASN A 87 -1.70 15.69 -6.97
N LEU A 88 -0.95 14.85 -7.69
CA LEU A 88 -1.40 13.52 -8.09
C LEU A 88 -1.58 12.58 -6.90
N VAL A 89 -0.68 12.62 -5.92
CA VAL A 89 -0.76 11.80 -4.70
C VAL A 89 -1.98 12.18 -3.87
N TRP A 90 -2.31 13.46 -3.77
CA TRP A 90 -3.53 13.91 -3.06
C TRP A 90 -4.82 13.47 -3.74
N LEU A 91 -4.80 13.18 -5.05
CA LEU A 91 -5.95 12.66 -5.80
C LEU A 91 -6.38 11.25 -5.34
N ILE A 92 -5.57 10.53 -4.57
CA ILE A 92 -5.95 9.22 -4.02
C ILE A 92 -7.16 9.31 -3.08
N LEU A 93 -7.29 10.42 -2.33
CA LEU A 93 -8.38 10.63 -1.39
C LEU A 93 -9.75 10.83 -2.07
N PRO A 94 -9.91 11.76 -3.04
CA PRO A 94 -11.18 11.91 -3.75
C PRO A 94 -11.53 10.68 -4.58
N VAL A 95 -10.55 9.98 -5.17
CA VAL A 95 -10.81 8.71 -5.87
C VAL A 95 -11.30 7.65 -4.89
N GLY A 96 -10.71 7.53 -3.71
CA GLY A 96 -11.19 6.62 -2.67
C GLY A 96 -12.62 6.92 -2.23
N LEU A 97 -12.95 8.19 -2.01
CA LEU A 97 -14.32 8.62 -1.68
C LEU A 97 -15.29 8.28 -2.81
N PHE A 98 -14.90 8.46 -4.08
CA PHE A 98 -15.71 8.09 -5.22
C PHE A 98 -15.97 6.57 -5.27
N ILE A 99 -14.94 5.74 -5.04
CA ILE A 99 -15.10 4.28 -4.96
C ILE A 99 -16.01 3.89 -3.78
N ILE A 100 -15.85 4.50 -2.61
CA ILE A 100 -16.72 4.25 -1.45
C ILE A 100 -18.17 4.61 -1.77
N SER A 101 -18.39 5.77 -2.39
CA SER A 101 -19.72 6.25 -2.79
C SER A 101 -20.39 5.33 -3.81
N LEU A 102 -19.63 4.64 -4.66
CA LEU A 102 -20.18 3.67 -5.62
C LEU A 102 -20.42 2.32 -4.96
N THR A 103 -19.48 1.86 -4.13
CA THR A 103 -19.48 0.48 -3.61
C THR A 103 -20.47 0.31 -2.45
N LEU A 104 -20.63 1.32 -1.57
CA LEU A 104 -21.61 1.26 -0.48
C LEU A 104 -23.05 1.00 -0.96
N PRO A 105 -23.66 1.82 -1.84
CA PRO A 105 -25.01 1.57 -2.33
C PRO A 105 -25.10 0.27 -3.14
N PHE A 106 -24.05 -0.09 -3.88
CA PHE A 106 -23.98 -1.36 -4.60
C PHE A 106 -24.05 -2.57 -3.66
N THR A 107 -23.35 -2.53 -2.51
CA THR A 107 -23.44 -3.61 -1.52
C THR A 107 -24.79 -3.70 -0.82
N LEU A 108 -25.52 -2.59 -0.72
CA LEU A 108 -26.88 -2.56 -0.20
C LEU A 108 -27.91 -3.00 -1.24
N PHE A 109 -27.66 -2.74 -2.53
CA PHE A 109 -28.52 -3.15 -3.63
C PHE A 109 -28.46 -4.65 -3.92
N ILE A 110 -27.30 -5.29 -3.74
CA ILE A 110 -27.11 -6.75 -3.87
C ILE A 110 -27.58 -7.48 -2.60
N GLN A 111 -28.72 -7.05 -2.06
CA GLN A 111 -29.41 -7.74 -0.97
C GLN A 111 -29.76 -9.16 -1.44
N THR A 112 -29.06 -10.14 -0.86
CA THR A 112 -29.34 -11.57 -1.04
C THR A 112 -30.05 -12.06 0.21
N ASP A 113 -31.05 -12.93 0.02
CA ASP A 113 -31.86 -13.55 1.06
C ASP A 113 -31.03 -13.96 2.28
N GLY A 114 -31.19 -13.26 3.42
CA GLY A 114 -30.51 -13.55 4.69
C GLY A 114 -29.86 -12.36 5.39
N ALA A 115 -29.52 -11.27 4.68
CA ALA A 115 -28.95 -10.06 5.28
C ALA A 115 -30.00 -9.18 6.01
N GLU A 116 -31.27 -9.26 5.60
CA GLU A 116 -32.39 -8.54 6.23
C GLU A 116 -32.63 -8.97 7.69
N LYS A 117 -32.09 -10.12 8.10
CA LYS A 117 -32.27 -10.67 9.43
C LYS A 117 -31.48 -9.93 10.52
N TYR A 118 -30.52 -9.07 10.15
CA TYR A 118 -29.63 -8.40 11.10
C TYR A 118 -29.83 -6.88 11.10
N PRO A 119 -30.36 -6.31 12.20
CA PRO A 119 -30.68 -4.88 12.27
C PRO A 119 -29.46 -3.95 12.21
N PHE A 120 -28.24 -4.47 12.40
CA PHE A 120 -27.01 -3.68 12.45
C PHE A 120 -26.13 -3.73 11.18
N TYR A 121 -26.60 -4.36 10.09
CA TYR A 121 -25.80 -4.54 8.88
C TYR A 121 -25.35 -3.21 8.24
N TYR A 122 -26.24 -2.21 8.16
CA TYR A 122 -25.93 -0.88 7.61
C TYR A 122 -24.83 -0.15 8.40
N TYR A 123 -24.85 -0.26 9.73
CA TYR A 123 -23.81 0.31 10.59
C TYR A 123 -22.48 -0.40 10.35
N ALA A 124 -22.47 -1.72 10.23
CA ALA A 124 -21.26 -2.49 9.94
C ALA A 124 -20.63 -2.08 8.59
N CYS A 125 -21.42 -1.95 7.51
CA CYS A 125 -20.93 -1.46 6.22
C CYS A 125 -20.30 -0.06 6.33
N SER A 126 -20.94 0.82 7.10
CA SER A 126 -20.45 2.20 7.31
C SER A 126 -19.12 2.21 8.08
N PHE A 127 -18.99 1.39 9.14
CA PHE A 127 -17.73 1.27 9.88
C PHE A 127 -16.60 0.71 9.03
N TYR A 128 -16.87 -0.29 8.19
CA TYR A 128 -15.86 -0.84 7.27
C TYR A 128 -15.45 0.16 6.19
N ALA A 129 -16.40 0.94 5.65
CA ALA A 129 -16.07 2.02 4.71
C ALA A 129 -15.24 3.14 5.36
N LEU A 130 -15.58 3.53 6.60
CA LEU A 130 -14.80 4.49 7.37
C LEU A 130 -13.40 3.96 7.68
N ALA A 131 -13.27 2.69 8.08
CA ALA A 131 -11.97 2.06 8.31
C ALA A 131 -11.12 2.06 7.03
N ALA A 132 -11.71 1.71 5.88
CA ALA A 132 -11.02 1.76 4.59
C ALA A 132 -10.57 3.20 4.24
N PHE A 133 -11.41 4.20 4.51
CA PHE A 133 -11.05 5.60 4.29
C PHE A 133 -9.90 6.06 5.20
N ILE A 134 -9.94 5.71 6.49
CA ILE A 134 -8.86 6.01 7.44
C ILE A 134 -7.56 5.35 6.97
N GLU A 135 -7.61 4.10 6.52
CA GLU A 135 -6.42 3.44 5.99
C GLU A 135 -5.91 4.12 4.71
N LEU A 136 -6.80 4.68 3.89
CA LEU A 136 -6.44 5.42 2.69
C LEU A 136 -5.72 6.76 3.00
N LEU A 137 -6.01 7.40 4.14
CA LEU A 137 -5.29 8.60 4.58
C LEU A 137 -3.79 8.36 4.78
N SER A 138 -3.37 7.12 5.06
CA SER A 138 -1.95 6.76 5.23
C SER A 138 -1.19 6.60 3.92
N GLU A 139 -1.89 6.35 2.81
CA GLU A 139 -1.27 6.12 1.49
C GLU A 139 -0.54 7.32 0.89
N PRO A 140 -1.05 8.56 0.93
CA PRO A 140 -0.30 9.69 0.37
C PRO A 140 1.07 9.86 1.03
N PHE A 141 1.17 9.59 2.34
CA PHE A 141 2.44 9.60 3.06
C PHE A 141 3.37 8.47 2.60
N TYR A 142 2.82 7.26 2.40
CA TYR A 142 3.59 6.12 1.89
C TYR A 142 4.13 6.37 0.47
N LEU A 143 3.30 6.91 -0.42
CA LEU A 143 3.70 7.24 -1.79
C LEU A 143 4.78 8.32 -1.82
N LEU A 144 4.58 9.41 -1.06
CA LEU A 144 5.55 10.49 -0.96
C LEU A 144 6.90 9.98 -0.43
N ALA A 145 6.88 9.18 0.63
CA ALA A 145 8.09 8.57 1.19
C ALA A 145 8.82 7.66 0.19
N THR A 146 8.07 6.88 -0.59
CA THR A 146 8.63 5.97 -1.60
C THR A 146 9.38 6.73 -2.70
N VAL A 147 8.86 7.88 -3.13
CA VAL A 147 9.49 8.69 -4.17
C VAL A 147 10.67 9.50 -3.65
N THR A 148 10.59 10.04 -2.43
CA THR A 148 11.74 10.70 -1.80
C THR A 148 12.87 9.72 -1.47
N LEU A 149 12.57 8.48 -1.08
CA LEU A 149 13.58 7.44 -0.86
C LEU A 149 14.23 6.96 -2.17
N ASN A 150 13.48 6.85 -3.26
CA ASN A 150 14.04 6.55 -4.59
C ASN A 150 14.93 7.68 -5.13
N TYR A 151 14.65 8.94 -4.80
CA TYR A 151 15.51 10.08 -5.17
C TYR A 151 16.93 9.92 -4.62
N HIS A 152 17.07 9.56 -3.34
CA HIS A 152 18.39 9.37 -2.74
C HIS A 152 19.19 8.24 -3.41
N ILE A 153 18.54 7.11 -3.72
CA ILE A 153 19.22 5.94 -4.32
C ILE A 153 19.60 6.23 -5.78
N ASN A 154 18.75 6.91 -6.55
CA ASN A 154 19.06 7.30 -7.94
C ASN A 154 20.23 8.28 -8.02
N ILE A 155 20.37 9.21 -7.08
CA ILE A 155 21.52 10.13 -7.07
C ILE A 155 22.82 9.37 -6.81
N TYR A 156 22.85 8.41 -5.89
CA TYR A 156 24.06 7.61 -5.68
C TYR A 156 24.42 6.81 -6.94
N VAL A 157 23.43 6.22 -7.63
CA VAL A 157 23.68 5.49 -8.88
C VAL A 157 24.14 6.43 -10.00
N GLU A 158 23.55 7.61 -10.13
CA GLU A 158 23.90 8.62 -11.14
C GLU A 158 25.28 9.24 -10.88
N MET A 159 25.63 9.53 -9.62
CA MET A 159 26.98 9.96 -9.21
C MET A 159 28.03 8.87 -9.52
N PHE A 160 27.78 7.62 -9.14
CA PHE A 160 28.71 6.52 -9.44
C PHE A 160 28.84 6.26 -10.95
N ALA A 161 27.76 6.35 -11.72
CA ALA A 161 27.78 6.20 -13.17
C ALA A 161 28.56 7.33 -13.85
N SER A 162 28.43 8.57 -13.37
CA SER A 162 29.17 9.72 -13.90
C SER A 162 30.68 9.61 -13.64
N THR A 163 31.10 9.17 -12.44
CA THR A 163 32.53 8.98 -12.11
C THR A 163 33.18 7.83 -12.89
N VAL A 164 32.42 6.78 -13.19
CA VAL A 164 32.91 5.67 -14.01
C VAL A 164 32.96 6.06 -15.49
N GLY A 165 31.98 6.80 -16.02
CA GLY A 165 31.97 7.28 -17.41
C GLY A 165 33.14 8.21 -17.74
N GLU A 166 33.55 9.05 -16.81
CA GLU A 166 34.68 9.98 -16.99
C GLU A 166 36.04 9.24 -16.99
N SER A 167 36.10 8.05 -16.38
CA SER A 167 37.31 7.20 -16.37
C SER A 167 37.54 6.44 -17.69
N TYR A 168 36.51 6.29 -18.53
CA TYR A 168 36.65 5.66 -19.85
C TYR A 168 37.05 6.66 -20.94
N SER A 169 36.59 7.92 -20.87
CA SER A 169 36.96 8.94 -21.88
C SER A 169 38.45 9.35 -21.82
N VAL A 170 39.12 9.18 -20.68
CA VAL A 170 40.54 9.55 -20.51
C VAL A 170 41.50 8.45 -20.97
N LYS A 171 40.99 7.24 -21.26
CA LYS A 171 41.83 6.10 -21.68
C LYS A 171 41.93 5.91 -23.20
N ASP A 172 41.08 6.59 -23.97
CA ASP A 172 41.09 6.54 -25.45
C ASP A 172 41.85 7.71 -26.10
N GLU A 173 42.47 8.62 -25.32
CA GLU A 173 43.26 9.76 -25.82
C GLU A 173 44.77 9.63 -25.56
N LYS A 174 45.29 8.42 -25.32
CA LYS A 174 46.74 8.15 -25.27
C LYS A 174 47.16 6.93 -26.07
#